data_AF-A0A255EFK6-F1
#
_entry.id   AF-A0A255EFK6-F1
#
_cell.length_a   1.000
_cell.length_b   1.000
_cell.length_c   1.000
_cell.angle_alpha   90.00
_cell.angle_beta   90.00
_cell.angle_gamma   90.00
#
_symmetry.space_group_name_H-M   'P 1'
#
loop_
_entity.id
_entity.type
_entity.pdbx_description
1 polymer ?
#
loop_
_entity_poly.entity_id
_entity_poly.type
_entity_poly.pdbx_seq_one_letter_code
_entity_poly.pdbx_strand_id
1 'polypeptide(L)'
;MDLTDLTSDLVDALVADLSAALPAVADQELYAVCLVTDSDPMTIAPDFFTEEQLAEMDIEEDPDYFRWFRDEWANGEVPAPRTDAVVEQMNQRHDQVSEEDFPAWSEACFQMMLDALGDPRVSAAIAAVNPQWRPVRYLLSPDPGGIDQRYMELSVDQLNADHPRTDLVESLREGILG
;
A
#
# COMPACT_ATOMS: atom_id res chain seq x y z
N MET A 1 14.40 -10.11 -12.44
CA MET A 1 15.29 -8.92 -12.45
C MET A 1 15.68 -8.63 -11.01
N ASP A 2 16.84 -8.00 -10.74
CA ASP A 2 17.25 -7.64 -9.37
C ASP A 2 16.92 -6.16 -9.11
N LEU A 3 16.01 -5.90 -8.17
CA LEU A 3 15.62 -4.57 -7.72
C LEU A 3 15.96 -4.34 -6.23
N THR A 4 16.88 -5.13 -5.65
CA THR A 4 17.16 -5.11 -4.21
C THR A 4 17.52 -3.71 -3.68
N ASP A 5 18.22 -2.91 -4.49
CA ASP A 5 18.54 -1.52 -4.16
C ASP A 5 17.30 -0.64 -4.09
N LEU A 6 16.42 -0.72 -5.10
CA LEU A 6 15.13 -0.02 -5.09
C LEU A 6 14.20 -0.50 -3.98
N THR A 7 14.21 -1.80 -3.63
CA THR A 7 13.46 -2.29 -2.46
C THR A 7 13.94 -1.59 -1.19
N SER A 8 15.26 -1.50 -0.99
CA SER A 8 15.81 -0.83 0.19
C SER A 8 15.47 0.66 0.20
N ASP A 9 15.56 1.33 -0.94
CA ASP A 9 15.23 2.75 -1.09
C ASP A 9 13.74 3.00 -0.85
N LEU A 10 12.86 2.12 -1.35
CA LEU A 10 11.42 2.18 -1.11
C LEU A 10 11.11 2.00 0.38
N VAL A 11 11.76 1.06 1.07
CA VAL A 11 11.57 0.92 2.53
C VAL A 11 11.96 2.19 3.26
N ASP A 12 13.13 2.76 2.95
CA ASP A 12 13.59 3.98 3.62
C ASP A 12 12.68 5.18 3.30
N ALA A 13 12.13 5.24 2.09
CA ALA A 13 11.13 6.22 1.68
C ALA A 13 9.82 6.07 2.47
N LEU A 14 9.26 4.86 2.54
CA LEU A 14 8.03 4.57 3.29
C LEU A 14 8.19 4.88 4.77
N VAL A 15 9.32 4.49 5.37
CA VAL A 15 9.62 4.83 6.77
C VAL A 15 9.59 6.34 6.97
N ALA A 16 10.21 7.12 6.08
CA ALA A 16 10.25 8.56 6.20
C ALA A 16 8.89 9.23 5.97
N ASP A 17 8.19 8.87 4.89
CA ASP A 17 6.94 9.50 4.49
C ASP A 17 5.79 9.14 5.46
N LEU A 18 5.66 7.87 5.86
CA LEU A 18 4.66 7.47 6.86
C LEU A 18 4.93 8.10 8.23
N SER A 19 6.20 8.18 8.66
CA SER A 19 6.54 8.85 9.92
C SER A 19 6.22 10.34 9.91
N ALA A 20 6.20 10.97 8.73
CA ALA A 20 5.83 12.37 8.57
C ALA A 20 4.31 12.57 8.53
N ALA A 21 3.57 11.66 7.89
CA ALA A 21 2.14 11.81 7.67
C ALA A 21 1.27 11.31 8.84
N LEU A 22 1.58 10.14 9.40
CA LEU A 22 0.78 9.49 10.44
C LEU A 22 0.60 10.29 11.75
N PRO A 23 1.53 11.15 12.21
CA PRO A 23 1.30 11.97 13.39
C PRO A 23 0.05 12.85 13.33
N ALA A 24 -0.43 13.20 12.13
CA ALA A 24 -1.64 14.00 11.94
C ALA A 24 -2.94 13.28 12.34
N VAL A 25 -2.90 11.95 12.40
CA VAL A 25 -4.03 11.08 12.75
C VAL A 25 -3.73 10.21 13.98
N ALA A 26 -2.75 10.61 14.81
CA ALA A 26 -2.28 9.80 15.94
C ALA A 26 -3.34 9.48 17.00
N ASP A 27 -4.39 10.29 17.08
CA ASP A 27 -5.55 10.14 17.97
C ASP A 27 -6.69 9.29 17.38
N GLN A 28 -6.55 8.85 16.12
CA GLN A 28 -7.52 8.04 15.38
C GLN A 28 -7.14 6.56 15.39
N GLU A 29 -8.09 5.69 15.07
CA GLU A 29 -7.85 4.25 14.91
C GLU A 29 -7.40 3.96 13.47
N LEU A 30 -6.09 3.84 13.28
CA LEU A 30 -5.49 3.42 12.00
C LEU A 30 -5.74 1.92 11.78
N TYR A 31 -6.62 1.59 10.83
CA TYR A 31 -6.93 0.19 10.52
C TYR A 31 -6.20 -0.33 9.29
N ALA A 32 -5.70 0.53 8.39
CA ALA A 32 -5.01 0.08 7.18
C ALA A 32 -3.92 1.03 6.70
N VAL A 33 -2.89 0.45 6.07
CA VAL A 33 -1.83 1.15 5.31
C VAL A 33 -1.63 0.39 4.00
N CYS A 34 -1.61 1.08 2.87
CA CYS A 34 -1.41 0.43 1.57
C CYS A 34 -0.39 1.15 0.70
N LEU A 35 0.05 0.47 -0.36
CA LEU A 35 0.66 1.09 -1.52
C LEU A 35 -0.33 1.03 -2.67
N VAL A 36 -0.73 2.20 -3.16
CA VAL A 36 -1.54 2.31 -4.36
C VAL A 36 -0.64 2.31 -5.57
N THR A 37 -1.00 1.50 -6.56
CA THR A 37 -0.31 1.35 -7.84
C THR A 37 -1.32 1.24 -8.97
N ASP A 38 -0.88 1.50 -10.19
CA ASP A 38 -1.62 1.15 -11.41
C ASP A 38 -1.01 -0.13 -12.04
N SER A 39 -1.64 -0.58 -13.12
CA SER A 39 -1.30 -1.75 -13.95
C SER A 39 0.09 -1.68 -14.58
N ASP A 40 0.63 -0.48 -14.77
CA ASP A 40 2.06 -0.27 -14.81
C ASP A 40 2.52 0.14 -13.39
N PRO A 41 3.41 -0.60 -12.71
CA PRO A 41 3.91 -0.23 -11.39
C PRO A 41 4.89 0.95 -11.46
N MET A 42 4.47 2.01 -12.14
CA MET A 42 5.11 3.28 -12.43
C MET A 42 4.49 4.42 -11.61
N THR A 43 3.39 4.12 -10.93
CA THR A 43 2.78 4.97 -9.91
C THR A 43 2.82 4.19 -8.62
N ILE A 44 3.46 4.72 -7.58
CA ILE A 44 3.44 4.14 -6.24
C ILE A 44 3.17 5.28 -5.27
N ALA A 45 2.07 5.19 -4.53
CA ALA A 45 1.73 6.16 -3.50
C ALA A 45 1.36 5.41 -2.21
N PRO A 46 1.97 5.74 -1.06
CA PRO A 46 1.49 5.23 0.21
C PRO A 46 0.15 5.87 0.54
N ASP A 47 -0.74 5.09 1.16
CA ASP A 47 -1.98 5.60 1.72
C ASP A 47 -2.27 4.94 3.06
N PHE A 48 -3.18 5.54 3.83
CA PHE A 48 -3.62 5.02 5.11
C PHE A 48 -5.06 5.39 5.41
N PHE A 49 -5.73 4.52 6.16
CA PHE A 49 -7.16 4.65 6.43
C PHE A 49 -7.45 4.52 7.92
N THR A 50 -8.31 5.40 8.43
CA THR A 50 -8.75 5.42 9.83
C THR A 50 -10.26 5.23 9.96
N GLU A 51 -10.71 4.64 11.07
CA GLU A 51 -12.14 4.39 11.31
C GLU A 51 -12.93 5.71 11.37
N GLU A 52 -12.32 6.77 11.89
CA GLU A 52 -12.91 8.10 11.97
C GLU A 52 -13.16 8.71 10.59
N GLN A 53 -12.16 8.63 9.69
CA GLN A 53 -12.33 9.11 8.32
C GLN A 53 -13.40 8.31 7.57
N LEU A 54 -13.46 6.99 7.77
CA LEU A 54 -14.52 6.14 7.20
C LEU A 54 -15.91 6.56 7.73
N ALA A 55 -16.03 6.84 9.03
CA ALA A 55 -17.28 7.26 9.65
C ALA A 55 -17.75 8.66 9.17
N GLU A 56 -16.84 9.51 8.70
CA GLU A 56 -17.16 10.84 8.15
C GLU A 56 -17.74 10.79 6.73
N MET A 57 -17.60 9.68 6.01
CA MET A 57 -17.99 9.55 4.60
C MET A 57 -19.51 9.48 4.33
N ASP A 58 -20.37 9.58 5.36
CA ASP A 58 -21.86 9.49 5.27
C ASP A 58 -22.34 8.34 4.37
N ILE A 59 -21.79 7.15 4.60
CA ILE A 59 -21.96 5.98 3.75
C ILE A 59 -23.37 5.40 3.92
N GLU A 60 -24.23 5.56 2.89
CA GLU A 60 -25.57 4.97 2.85
C GLU A 60 -25.56 3.51 2.33
N GLU A 61 -24.56 3.10 1.53
CA GLU A 61 -24.46 1.77 0.91
C GLU A 61 -23.10 1.10 1.23
N ASP A 62 -23.13 -0.22 1.49
CA ASP A 62 -21.99 -1.13 1.75
C ASP A 62 -20.71 -0.51 2.37
N PRO A 63 -20.65 -0.31 3.70
CA PRO A 63 -19.49 0.27 4.37
C PRO A 63 -18.20 -0.53 4.20
N ASP A 64 -18.28 -1.83 3.88
CA ASP A 64 -17.09 -2.66 3.66
C ASP A 64 -16.48 -2.40 2.28
N TYR A 65 -17.26 -2.02 1.26
CA TYR A 65 -16.72 -1.52 -0.01
C TYR A 65 -15.90 -0.24 0.22
N PHE A 66 -16.52 0.78 0.79
CA PHE A 66 -15.86 2.07 1.03
C PHE A 66 -14.62 1.96 1.92
N ARG A 67 -14.52 0.97 2.80
CA ARG A 67 -13.36 0.74 3.66
C ARG A 67 -12.04 0.51 2.89
N TRP A 68 -12.08 -0.02 1.67
CA TRP A 68 -10.87 -0.50 0.99
C TRP A 68 -10.47 0.25 -0.27
N PHE A 69 -11.35 1.10 -0.81
CA PHE A 69 -11.14 1.81 -2.07
C PHE A 69 -10.84 3.29 -1.86
N ARG A 70 -9.58 3.66 -2.12
CA ARG A 70 -9.05 5.03 -2.04
C ARG A 70 -9.87 6.06 -2.82
N ASP A 71 -10.30 5.73 -4.03
CA ASP A 71 -10.94 6.67 -4.94
C ASP A 71 -12.29 7.20 -4.42
N GLU A 72 -12.89 6.48 -3.47
CA GLU A 72 -14.13 6.88 -2.82
C GLU A 72 -13.87 7.86 -1.65
N TRP A 73 -12.62 8.00 -1.20
CA TRP A 73 -12.26 8.87 -0.08
C TRP A 73 -11.97 10.28 -0.59
N ALA A 74 -12.69 11.27 -0.03
CA ALA A 74 -12.49 12.68 -0.37
C ALA A 74 -11.18 13.29 0.18
N ASN A 75 -10.34 12.48 0.85
CA ASN A 75 -9.10 12.96 1.45
C ASN A 75 -8.03 13.14 0.39
N GLY A 76 -7.32 14.27 0.47
CA GLY A 76 -6.18 14.54 -0.40
C GLY A 76 -5.09 13.50 -0.22
N GLU A 77 -4.35 13.22 -1.30
CA GLU A 77 -3.27 12.24 -1.32
C GLU A 77 -2.27 12.48 -0.18
N VAL A 78 -1.78 11.39 0.42
CA VAL A 78 -0.70 11.46 1.40
C VAL A 78 0.56 12.01 0.72
N PRO A 79 1.10 13.16 1.16
CA PRO A 79 2.33 13.67 0.57
C PRO A 79 3.49 12.70 0.80
N ALA A 80 4.07 12.16 -0.28
CA ALA A 80 5.08 11.11 -0.21
C ALA A 80 6.33 11.43 -1.06
N PRO A 81 7.00 12.58 -0.82
CA PRO A 81 8.08 13.06 -1.69
C PRO A 81 9.30 12.13 -1.75
N ARG A 82 9.51 11.27 -0.74
CA ARG A 82 10.60 10.27 -0.80
C ARG A 82 10.19 9.09 -1.66
N THR A 83 8.94 8.66 -1.56
CA THR A 83 8.37 7.62 -2.40
C THR A 83 8.33 8.06 -3.86
N ASP A 84 7.93 9.31 -4.12
CA ASP A 84 7.97 9.94 -5.46
C ASP A 84 9.38 9.87 -6.06
N ALA A 85 10.42 10.12 -5.28
CA ALA A 85 11.81 10.03 -5.74
C ALA A 85 12.25 8.59 -6.07
N VAL A 86 11.64 7.57 -5.46
CA VAL A 86 11.87 6.16 -5.83
C VAL A 86 11.12 5.83 -7.12
N VAL A 87 9.88 6.30 -7.26
CA VAL A 87 9.09 6.18 -8.49
C VAL A 87 9.81 6.83 -9.67
N GLU A 88 10.41 8.01 -9.50
CA GLU A 88 11.23 8.64 -10.54
C GLU A 88 12.42 7.76 -10.97
N GLN A 89 13.07 7.07 -10.03
CA GLN A 89 14.15 6.14 -10.35
C GLN A 89 13.65 4.88 -11.07
N MET A 90 12.49 4.36 -10.68
CA MET A 90 11.83 3.26 -11.38
C MET A 90 11.51 3.65 -12.82
N ASN A 91 10.96 4.85 -13.03
CA ASN A 91 10.64 5.38 -14.36
C ASN A 91 11.87 5.48 -15.25
N GLN A 92 13.00 5.94 -14.70
CA GLN A 92 14.28 6.01 -15.44
C GLN A 92 14.84 4.63 -15.82
N ARG A 93 14.57 3.59 -15.01
CA ARG A 93 14.98 2.21 -15.32
C ARG A 93 14.02 1.56 -16.31
N HIS A 94 12.72 1.85 -16.21
CA HIS A 94 11.69 1.38 -17.12
C HIS A 94 11.99 1.77 -18.58
N ASP A 95 12.50 2.98 -18.83
CA ASP A 95 12.92 3.43 -20.17
C ASP A 95 13.97 2.54 -20.85
N GLN A 96 14.62 1.66 -20.08
CA GLN A 96 15.67 0.74 -20.54
C GLN A 96 15.16 -0.70 -20.69
N VAL A 97 13.90 -0.96 -20.32
CA VAL A 97 13.26 -2.28 -20.37
C VAL A 97 12.69 -2.52 -21.77
N SER A 98 12.99 -3.68 -22.34
CA SER A 98 12.43 -4.09 -23.62
C SER A 98 10.98 -4.58 -23.46
N GLU A 99 10.18 -4.56 -24.54
CA GLU A 99 8.82 -5.14 -24.50
C GLU A 99 8.81 -6.62 -24.09
N GLU A 100 9.87 -7.38 -24.43
CA GLU A 100 10.02 -8.79 -24.04
C GLU A 100 10.26 -8.96 -22.54
N ASP A 101 10.97 -8.01 -21.91
CA ASP A 101 11.32 -8.04 -20.49
C ASP A 101 10.25 -7.37 -19.60
N PHE A 102 9.28 -6.65 -20.17
CA PHE A 102 8.27 -5.90 -19.43
C PHE A 102 7.49 -6.74 -18.41
N PRO A 103 7.03 -7.98 -18.71
CA PRO A 103 6.36 -8.81 -17.71
C PRO A 103 7.24 -9.13 -16.50
N ALA A 104 8.54 -9.38 -16.72
CA ALA A 104 9.48 -9.67 -15.65
C ALA A 104 9.86 -8.42 -14.84
N TRP A 105 9.87 -7.24 -15.48
CA TRP A 105 9.99 -5.95 -14.80
C TRP A 105 8.79 -5.70 -13.89
N SER A 106 7.57 -5.83 -14.42
CA SER A 106 6.34 -5.63 -13.66
C SER A 106 6.27 -6.57 -12.45
N GLU A 107 6.52 -7.87 -12.64
CA GLU A 107 6.55 -8.85 -11.53
C GLU A 107 7.59 -8.48 -10.46
N ALA A 108 8.76 -8.00 -10.87
CA ALA A 108 9.78 -7.55 -9.92
C ALA A 108 9.36 -6.29 -9.16
N CYS A 109 8.68 -5.34 -9.80
CA CYS A 109 8.19 -4.13 -9.14
C CYS A 109 7.08 -4.42 -8.12
N PHE A 110 6.14 -5.30 -8.46
CA PHE A 110 5.12 -5.74 -7.50
C PHE A 110 5.73 -6.49 -6.31
N GLN A 111 6.70 -7.37 -6.56
CA GLN A 111 7.42 -8.04 -5.48
C GLN A 111 8.18 -7.03 -4.60
N MET A 112 8.85 -6.04 -5.20
CA MET A 112 9.54 -4.97 -4.48
C MET A 112 8.58 -4.19 -3.56
N MET A 113 7.38 -3.84 -4.04
CA MET A 113 6.35 -3.17 -3.23
C MET A 113 5.88 -4.04 -2.07
N LEU A 114 5.61 -5.32 -2.33
CA LEU A 114 5.22 -6.29 -1.31
C LEU A 114 6.30 -6.44 -0.23
N ASP A 115 7.56 -6.61 -0.65
CA ASP A 115 8.70 -6.74 0.25
C ASP A 115 8.90 -5.47 1.08
N ALA A 116 8.77 -4.29 0.46
CA ALA A 116 8.95 -3.02 1.14
C ALA A 116 7.86 -2.78 2.20
N LEU A 117 6.60 -3.03 1.88
CA LEU A 117 5.48 -2.89 2.81
C LEU A 117 5.54 -3.93 3.96
N GLY A 118 6.12 -5.11 3.68
CA GLY A 118 6.38 -6.17 4.65
C GLY A 118 7.60 -5.96 5.53
N ASP A 119 8.48 -5.01 5.21
CA ASP A 119 9.73 -4.80 5.95
C ASP A 119 9.44 -4.40 7.42
N PRO A 120 10.10 -5.04 8.41
CA PRO A 120 9.90 -4.72 9.83
C PRO A 120 10.15 -3.25 10.20
N ARG A 121 10.97 -2.53 9.42
CA ARG A 121 11.23 -1.10 9.62
C ARG A 121 9.98 -0.26 9.40
N VAL A 122 9.14 -0.62 8.42
CA VAL A 122 7.86 0.06 8.17
C VAL A 122 6.91 -0.14 9.34
N SER A 123 6.78 -1.37 9.85
CA SER A 123 5.98 -1.64 11.05
C SER A 123 6.49 -0.90 12.28
N ALA A 124 7.81 -0.81 12.45
CA ALA A 124 8.42 -0.07 13.56
C ALA A 124 8.15 1.44 13.45
N ALA A 125 8.16 2.01 12.24
CA ALA A 125 7.83 3.41 12.00
C ALA A 125 6.38 3.74 12.38
N ILE A 126 5.42 2.90 11.98
CA ILE A 126 4.01 3.03 12.38
C ILE A 126 3.87 2.94 13.91
N ALA A 127 4.48 1.93 14.52
CA ALA A 127 4.42 1.72 15.97
C ALA A 127 5.10 2.84 16.79
N ALA A 128 6.03 3.58 16.19
CA ALA A 128 6.67 4.74 16.84
C ALA A 128 5.72 5.93 16.98
N VAL A 129 4.69 6.04 16.12
CA VAL A 129 3.64 7.06 16.22
C VAL A 129 2.61 6.63 17.28
N ASN A 130 2.05 5.43 17.13
CA ASN A 130 1.15 4.85 18.12
C ASN A 130 1.41 3.33 18.25
N PRO A 131 1.89 2.86 19.41
CA PRO A 131 2.28 1.45 19.60
C PRO A 131 1.08 0.50 19.67
N GLN A 132 -0.15 1.00 19.76
CA GLN A 132 -1.37 0.20 19.77
C GLN A 132 -1.83 -0.17 18.36
N TRP A 133 -1.49 0.63 17.35
CA TRP A 133 -1.91 0.38 15.97
C TRP A 133 -1.36 -0.92 15.41
N ARG A 134 -2.25 -1.67 14.77
CA ARG A 134 -1.95 -2.88 14.00
C ARG A 134 -2.76 -2.79 12.72
N PRO A 135 -2.33 -1.95 11.75
CA PRO A 135 -3.06 -1.82 10.50
C PRO A 135 -2.87 -3.08 9.65
N VAL A 136 -3.92 -3.45 8.92
CA VAL A 136 -3.74 -4.35 7.77
C VAL A 136 -2.89 -3.66 6.72
N ARG A 137 -2.08 -4.44 6.01
CA ARG A 137 -1.19 -3.94 4.96
C ARG A 137 -1.44 -4.64 3.66
N TYR A 138 -1.56 -3.90 2.57
CA TYR A 138 -1.87 -4.47 1.26
C TYR A 138 -1.42 -3.58 0.11
N LEU A 139 -1.39 -4.16 -1.09
CA LEU A 139 -1.28 -3.43 -2.35
C LEU A 139 -2.68 -3.15 -2.88
N LEU A 140 -2.90 -1.96 -3.42
CA LEU A 140 -4.18 -1.54 -3.98
C LEU A 140 -3.97 -1.11 -5.44
N SER A 141 -4.72 -1.72 -6.36
CA SER A 141 -4.84 -1.26 -7.76
C SER A 141 -6.30 -0.91 -8.05
N PRO A 142 -6.60 0.28 -8.59
CA PRO A 142 -7.96 0.70 -8.93
C PRO A 142 -8.51 0.04 -10.19
N ASP A 143 -7.63 -0.50 -11.06
CA ASP A 143 -8.01 -1.30 -12.24
C ASP A 143 -7.41 -2.72 -12.15
N PRO A 144 -7.91 -3.55 -11.21
CA PRO A 144 -7.29 -4.83 -10.92
C PRO A 144 -7.49 -5.81 -12.08
N GLY A 145 -6.39 -6.18 -12.74
CA GLY A 145 -6.38 -7.19 -13.78
C GLY A 145 -5.04 -7.92 -13.88
N GLY A 146 -5.08 -9.24 -14.12
CA GLY A 146 -3.88 -10.01 -14.42
C GLY A 146 -2.89 -10.08 -13.24
N ILE A 147 -1.76 -9.39 -13.36
CA ILE A 147 -0.67 -9.45 -12.37
C ILE A 147 -1.00 -8.67 -11.10
N ASP A 148 -1.68 -7.53 -11.22
CA ASP A 148 -2.13 -6.67 -10.12
C ASP A 148 -2.96 -7.47 -9.13
N GLN A 149 -4.03 -8.11 -9.62
CA GLN A 149 -4.93 -8.92 -8.79
C GLN A 149 -4.17 -10.01 -8.03
N ARG A 150 -3.26 -10.72 -8.72
CA ARG A 150 -2.42 -11.74 -8.07
C ARG A 150 -1.57 -11.17 -6.94
N TYR A 151 -1.00 -9.97 -7.10
CA TYR A 151 -0.15 -9.35 -6.09
C TYR A 151 -0.94 -8.65 -4.98
N MET A 152 -2.14 -8.15 -5.27
CA MET A 152 -3.09 -7.71 -4.25
C MET A 152 -3.47 -8.89 -3.34
N GLU A 153 -3.89 -10.03 -3.90
CA GLU A 153 -4.15 -11.28 -3.16
C GLU A 153 -2.95 -11.69 -2.30
N LEU A 154 -1.77 -11.73 -2.93
CA LEU A 154 -0.54 -12.12 -2.26
C LEU A 154 -0.19 -11.19 -1.10
N SER A 155 -0.44 -9.89 -1.25
CA SER A 155 -0.18 -8.90 -0.20
C SER A 155 -1.10 -9.10 1.01
N VAL A 156 -2.38 -9.39 0.80
CA VAL A 156 -3.33 -9.68 1.87
C VAL A 156 -2.87 -10.90 2.66
N ASP A 157 -2.56 -12.00 1.96
CA ASP A 157 -2.22 -13.26 2.60
C ASP A 157 -0.85 -13.23 3.29
N GLN A 158 0.17 -12.60 2.69
CA GLN A 158 1.53 -12.60 3.25
C GLN A 158 1.70 -11.57 4.36
N LEU A 159 1.18 -10.35 4.19
CA LEU A 159 1.45 -9.26 5.11
C LEU A 159 0.60 -9.33 6.39
N ASN A 160 -0.48 -10.10 6.36
CA ASN A 160 -1.50 -10.15 7.42
C ASN A 160 -1.77 -11.57 7.96
N ALA A 161 -0.89 -12.54 7.67
CA ALA A 161 -1.07 -13.95 8.07
C ALA A 161 -1.31 -14.12 9.59
N ASP A 162 -0.62 -13.32 10.41
CA ASP A 162 -0.71 -13.36 11.88
C ASP A 162 -1.48 -12.16 12.47
N HIS A 163 -2.33 -11.50 11.67
CA HIS A 163 -3.04 -10.29 12.10
C HIS A 163 -4.07 -10.60 13.20
N PRO A 164 -4.12 -9.81 14.31
CA PRO A 164 -5.02 -10.12 15.43
C PRO A 164 -6.50 -9.87 15.12
N ARG A 165 -6.81 -9.05 14.12
CA ARG A 165 -8.16 -8.78 13.61
C ARG A 165 -8.39 -9.59 12.34
N THR A 166 -8.73 -10.87 12.50
CA THR A 166 -8.99 -11.77 11.35
C THR A 166 -10.24 -11.35 10.57
N ASP A 167 -11.23 -10.79 11.28
CA ASP A 167 -12.43 -10.18 10.70
C ASP A 167 -12.09 -9.07 9.70
N LEU A 168 -11.13 -8.23 10.06
CA LEU A 168 -10.69 -7.11 9.22
C LEU A 168 -9.93 -7.61 7.98
N VAL A 169 -9.11 -8.65 8.12
CA VAL A 169 -8.40 -9.27 6.99
C VAL A 169 -9.36 -10.01 6.05
N GLU A 170 -10.39 -10.67 6.59
CA GLU A 170 -11.44 -11.31 5.79
C GLU A 170 -12.25 -10.26 5.02
N SER A 171 -12.65 -9.16 5.66
CA SER A 171 -13.30 -8.02 4.99
C SER A 171 -12.44 -7.44 3.87
N LEU A 172 -11.13 -7.26 4.10
CA LEU A 172 -10.19 -6.81 3.06
C LEU A 172 -10.12 -7.78 1.89
N ARG A 173 -10.06 -9.08 2.18
CA ARG A 173 -10.02 -10.13 1.15
C ARG A 173 -11.30 -10.11 0.33
N GLU A 174 -12.46 -9.98 0.95
CA GLU A 174 -13.74 -9.88 0.26
C GLU A 174 -13.84 -8.60 -0.57
N GLY A 175 -13.37 -7.47 -0.05
CA GLY A 175 -13.37 -6.20 -0.78
C GLY A 175 -12.44 -6.16 -1.99
N ILE A 176 -11.29 -6.86 -1.94
CA ILE A 176 -10.34 -6.94 -3.05
C ILE A 176 -10.73 -8.00 -4.10
N LEU A 177 -11.46 -9.05 -3.71
CA LEU A 177 -11.77 -10.21 -4.56
C LEU A 177 -13.23 -10.32 -5.00
N GLY A 178 -14.13 -9.53 -4.42
CA GLY A 178 -15.57 -9.51 -4.70
C GLY A 178 -15.93 -8.63 -5.89
#